data_AF-A0A7R7VXH1-F1
#
_entry.id   AF-A0A7R7VXH1-F1
#
_cell.length_a   1.000
_cell.length_b   1.000
_cell.length_c   1.000
_cell.angle_alpha   90.00
_cell.angle_beta   90.00
_cell.angle_gamma   90.00
#
_symmetry.space_group_name_H-M   'P 1'
#
loop_
_entity.id
_entity.type
_entity.pdbx_description
1 polymer ?
#
loop_
_entity_poly.entity_id
_entity_poly.type
_entity_poly.pdbx_seq_one_letter_code
_entity_poly.pdbx_strand_id
1 'polypeptide(L)' 'MITPVALSSIGWKYYIVFAVLFASVPLVVIPFFPETMNRNLELIDFVFREAATIWDIVPMARSLPKGDSRTEV' A
#
# COMPACT_ATOMS: atom_id res chain seq x y z
N MET A 1 24.71 2.06 15.44
CA MET A 1 24.15 0.93 14.64
C MET A 1 23.63 -0.13 15.59
N ILE A 2 22.39 -0.60 15.43
CA ILE A 2 21.72 -1.52 16.38
C ILE A 2 22.00 -3.01 16.09
N THR A 3 22.26 -3.35 14.82
CA THR A 3 22.50 -4.72 14.33
C THR A 3 23.55 -5.53 15.11
N PRO A 4 24.75 -5.02 15.45
CA PRO A 4 25.75 -5.83 16.17
C PRO A 4 25.32 -6.15 17.61
N VAL A 5 24.57 -5.25 18.26
CA VAL A 5 24.06 -5.45 19.64
C VAL A 5 22.90 -6.44 19.65
N ALA A 6 22.03 -6.39 18.63
CA ALA A 6 20.91 -7.32 18.51
C ALA A 6 21.37 -8.75 18.17
N LEU A 7 22.42 -8.90 17.36
CA LEU A 7 23.00 -10.21 17.05
C LEU A 7 23.75 -10.82 18.25
N SER A 8 24.43 -10.02 19.07
CA SER A 8 25.12 -10.53 20.26
C SER A 8 24.16 -10.91 21.39
N SER A 9 23.02 -10.23 21.50
CA SER A 9 22.03 -10.48 22.56
C SER A 9 20.99 -11.55 22.20
N ILE A 10 20.41 -11.48 21.00
CA ILE A 10 19.26 -12.32 20.60
C ILE A 10 19.63 -13.32 19.48
N GLY A 11 20.80 -13.18 18.87
CA GLY A 11 21.33 -14.12 17.86
C GLY A 11 20.42 -14.27 16.65
N TRP A 12 20.16 -15.51 16.25
CA TRP A 12 19.35 -15.86 15.08
C TRP A 12 17.89 -15.38 15.16
N LYS A 13 17.36 -15.15 16.37
CA LYS A 13 15.99 -14.67 16.57
C LYS A 13 15.79 -13.24 16.03
N TYR A 14 16.88 -12.49 15.85
CA TYR A 14 16.83 -11.18 15.21
C TYR A 14 16.28 -11.24 13.77
N TYR A 15 16.51 -12.35 13.05
CA TYR A 15 15.95 -12.55 11.72
C TYR A 15 14.42 -12.71 11.74
N ILE A 16 13.85 -13.28 12.81
CA ILE A 16 12.40 -13.39 12.97
C ILE A 16 11.78 -12.00 13.12
N VAL A 17 12.41 -11.10 13.86
CA VAL A 17 11.93 -9.72 14.03
C VAL A 17 11.82 -9.02 12.67
N PHE A 18 12.84 -9.16 11.82
CA PHE A 18 12.79 -8.61 10.47
C PHE A 18 11.74 -9.31 9.60
N ALA A 19 11.63 -10.63 9.67
CA ALA A 19 10.61 -11.36 8.91
C ALA A 19 9.20 -10.88 9.26
N VAL A 20 8.90 -10.65 10.55
CA VAL A 20 7.61 -10.11 11.00
C VAL A 20 7.43 -8.66 10.55
N LEU A 21 8.47 -7.83 10.64
CA LEU A 21 8.42 -6.45 10.17
C LEU A 21 8.09 -6.39 8.68
N PHE A 22 8.81 -7.15 7.85
CA PHE A 22 8.57 -7.20 6.42
C PHE A 22 7.24 -7.86 6.06
N ALA A 23 6.76 -8.83 6.84
CA ALA A 23 5.44 -9.43 6.64
C ALA A 23 4.30 -8.46 7.02
N SER A 24 4.52 -7.54 7.95
CA SER A 24 3.52 -6.52 8.32
C SER A 24 3.29 -5.48 7.23
N VAL A 25 4.30 -5.20 6.40
CA VAL A 25 4.19 -4.23 5.30
C VAL A 25 3.10 -4.61 4.28
N PRO A 26 3.13 -5.78 3.62
CA PRO A 26 2.08 -6.15 2.66
C PRO A 26 0.70 -6.30 3.33
N LEU A 27 0.65 -6.66 4.61
CA LEU A 27 -0.59 -6.75 5.38
C LEU A 27 -1.29 -5.39 5.47
N VAL A 28 -0.53 -4.30 5.55
CA VAL A 28 -1.08 -2.93 5.52
C VAL A 28 -1.23 -2.41 4.10
N VAL A 29 -0.26 -2.65 3.22
CA VAL A 29 -0.25 -2.08 1.86
C VAL A 29 -1.40 -2.62 1.01
N ILE A 30 -1.67 -3.93 1.02
CA ILE A 30 -2.69 -4.54 0.17
C ILE A 30 -4.11 -4.00 0.41
N PRO A 31 -4.60 -3.85 1.65
CA PRO A 31 -5.95 -3.37 1.91
C PRO A 31 -6.10 -1.84 1.99
N PHE A 32 -5.04 -1.08 2.25
CA PHE A 32 -5.15 0.37 2.47
C PHE A 32 -4.60 1.24 1.33
N PHE A 33 -3.73 0.71 0.48
CA PHE A 33 -3.09 1.48 -0.58
C PHE A 33 -3.68 1.12 -1.95
N PRO A 34 -4.50 2.00 -2.55
CA PRO A 34 -5.01 1.78 -3.90
C PRO A 34 -3.90 1.89 -4.95
N GLU A 35 -4.06 1.21 -6.09
CA GLU A 35 -3.15 1.30 -7.22
C GLU A 35 -3.29 2.65 -7.93
N THR A 36 -2.22 3.43 -7.98
CA THR A 36 -2.18 4.78 -8.57
C THR A 36 -1.57 4.81 -9.97
N MET A 37 -0.92 3.73 -10.42
CA MET A 37 -0.25 3.70 -11.71
C MET A 37 -1.25 3.74 -12.88
N ASN A 38 -0.97 4.59 -13.87
CA ASN A 38 -1.77 4.70 -15.11
C ASN A 38 -3.24 5.13 -14.88
N ARG A 39 -3.46 5.95 -13.85
CA ARG A 39 -4.75 6.57 -13.48
C ARG A 39 -4.63 8.10 -13.51
N ASN A 40 -5.69 8.78 -13.91
CA ASN A 40 -5.78 10.24 -13.74
C ASN A 40 -5.86 10.59 -12.24
N LEU A 41 -5.20 11.67 -11.83
CA LEU A 41 -5.23 12.18 -10.47
C LEU A 41 -6.66 12.59 -10.05
N GLU A 42 -7.45 13.13 -10.99
CA GLU A 42 -8.85 13.53 -10.73
C GLU A 42 -9.74 12.31 -10.41
N LEU A 43 -9.52 11.18 -11.08
CA LEU A 43 -10.25 9.93 -10.85
C LEU A 43 -9.89 9.31 -9.48
N ILE A 44 -8.64 9.46 -9.05
CA ILE A 44 -8.21 9.00 -7.73
C ILE A 44 -8.80 9.90 -6.63
N ASP A 45 -8.81 11.23 -6.80
CA ASP A 45 -9.45 12.16 -5.85
C ASP A 45 -10.95 11.88 -5.72
N PHE A 46 -11.63 11.55 -6.82
CA PHE A 46 -13.03 11.13 -6.80
C PHE A 46 -13.26 9.90 -5.91
N VAL A 47 -12.43 8.86 -6.03
CA VAL A 47 -12.54 7.65 -5.20
C VAL A 47 -12.37 7.96 -3.71
N PHE A 48 -11.46 8.86 -3.34
CA PHE A 48 -11.29 9.25 -1.94
C PHE A 48 -12.45 10.09 -1.39
N ARG A 49 -13.16 10.84 -2.26
CA ARG A 49 -14.35 11.62 -1.87
C ARG A 49 -15.61 10.76 -1.76
N GLU A 50 -15.78 9.79 -2.66
CA GLU A 50 -16.99 8.96 -2.77
C GLU A 50 -16.98 7.76 -1.81
N ALA A 51 -15.80 7.32 -1.35
CA ALA A 51 -15.69 6.17 -0.46
C ALA A 51 -16.37 6.44 0.90
N ALA A 52 -17.35 5.61 1.24
CA ALA A 52 -18.06 5.68 2.52
C ALA A 52 -17.17 5.26 3.70
N THR A 53 -16.29 4.28 3.48
CA THR A 53 -15.34 3.78 4.49
C THR A 53 -13.96 3.58 3.89
N ILE A 54 -12.92 3.61 4.74
CA ILE A 54 -11.51 3.36 4.34
C ILE A 54 -11.34 2.03 3.58
N TRP A 55 -12.15 1.02 3.91
CA TRP A 55 -12.14 -0.29 3.28
C TRP A 55 -12.67 -0.29 1.83
N ASP A 56 -13.48 0.70 1.45
CA ASP A 56 -14.09 0.78 0.13
C ASP A 56 -13.16 1.43 -0.90
N ILE A 57 -12.14 2.15 -0.45
CA ILE A 57 -11.19 2.90 -1.28
C ILE A 57 -10.45 1.98 -2.26
N VAL A 58 -9.88 0.87 -1.77
CA VAL A 58 -9.11 -0.07 -2.59
C VAL A 58 -9.95 -0.81 -3.64
N PRO A 59 -11.10 -1.42 -3.31
CA PRO A 59 -11.94 -2.06 -4.32
C PRO A 59 -12.49 -1.04 -5.34
N MET A 60 -12.86 0.17 -4.89
CA MET A 60 -13.32 1.22 -5.78
C MET A 60 -12.21 1.67 -6.75
N ALA A 61 -10.98 1.91 -6.26
CA ALA A 61 -9.84 2.25 -7.11
C ALA A 61 -9.48 1.18 -8.15
N ARG A 62 -9.72 -0.11 -7.85
CA ARG A 62 -9.53 -1.21 -8.80
C ARG A 62 -10.52 -1.15 -9.96
N SER A 63 -11.75 -0.71 -9.71
CA SER A 63 -12.82 -0.63 -10.73
C SER A 63 -12.70 0.55 -11.71
N LEU A 64 -11.83 1.52 -11.44
CA LEU A 64 -11.61 2.66 -12.34
C LEU A 64 -11.16 2.19 -13.75
N PRO A 65 -11.35 3.00 -14.82
CA PRO A 65 -10.75 2.78 -16.14
C PRO A 65 -9.30 3.25 -16.21
N LYS A 66 -8.42 2.48 -16.87
CA LYS A 66 -6.98 2.78 -16.99
C LYS A 66 -6.76 3.65 -18.23
N GLY A 67 -6.23 4.86 -18.08
CA GLY A 67 -6.01 5.79 -19.19
C GLY A 67 -6.28 7.26 -18.81
N ASP A 68 -5.70 8.17 -19.58
CA ASP A 68 -5.98 9.61 -19.48
C ASP A 68 -7.29 9.90 -20.24
N SER A 69 -8.32 10.30 -19.50
CA SER A 69 -9.63 10.71 -20.04
C SER A 69 -9.55 11.97 -20.91
N ARG A 70 -8.36 12.55 -21.12
CA ARG A 70 -8.09 13.65 -22.08
C ARG A 70 -7.83 13.20 -23.52
N THR A 71 -7.84 11.90 -23.83
CA THR A 71 -7.58 11.41 -25.21
C THR A 71 -8.85 11.26 -26.07
N GLU A 72 -10.02 11.69 -25.59
CA GLU A 72 -11.25 11.80 -26.39
C GLU A 72 -11.64 13.27 -26.59
N VAL A 73 -10.80 14.04 -27.28
CA VAL A 73 -11.16 15.26 -28.04
C VAL A 73 -10.24 15.43 -29.24
#